data_AF-A0A0G0ZIR8-F1
#
_entry.id   AF-A0A0G0ZIR8-F1
#
_cell.length_a   1.000
_cell.length_b   1.000
_cell.length_c   1.000
_cell.angle_alpha   90.00
_cell.angle_beta   90.00
_cell.angle_gamma   90.00
#
_symmetry.space_group_name_H-M   'P 1'
#
loop_
_entity.id
_entity.type
_entity.pdbx_description
1 polymer ?
#
loop_
_entity_poly.entity_id
_entity_poly.type
_entity_poly.pdbx_seq_one_letter_code
_entity_poly.pdbx_strand_id
1 'polypeptide(L)'
;METRKCQNCHREFDIQPEDFIFYEKISVPPPTFCPECRMIRRFMFRNENALYKRKCDATGKEIISMFAPENPFKVYEHSYWWSDNWDPRDYGKEYDFSKPFFEQYRELLESVPLPNLANSNVINSEYGNHNADLKNCYLLYASYGAENVSYAQGVMNVKDSLDLYTVTDSERCYEDVLCAKIYKTFYSYDTDDSIDSLFLRCCKNLNNSLACVNLRNKANHIFNEPYTKEEFEKEIEKLDLGSYKNLTEFRKKFEEFSIKFPRRFASILKSTNVVGDMVSNSKNCYYCFDVYGGVEDSKYASHAINLKDSYDGYGFGANGELMYEGIDSGINASRYKFTSFTHTCHDVEYTYACHGSNDLFGCVSMRNKSYCILNKQYTKEEYEKLLQKIIQHMKDMPFKGLNGRIYGYGEFFPSEISPFSYNETIAHTYFPLTKPEAEKKGFRWRDADARNYQVTVTSDKLPDHIKDVSDSILSEVIGCEHDQKCNEQCTRVFRIIDKELEFYRKMKLPLPRLCSNCRHYQRIKQRNPLRLWHRKCQCTGEASENKIYKNTIGHEHGKAHCLNEFETSYAPDRPEIIYCENCYNKEVA
;
A
#
# COMPACT_ATOMS: atom_id res chain seq x y z
N MET A 1 -3.15 -25.44 19.32
CA MET A 1 -2.02 -24.61 18.86
C MET A 1 -0.92 -25.55 18.42
N GLU A 2 -0.35 -25.33 17.23
CA GLU A 2 0.81 -26.06 16.71
C GLU A 2 1.91 -25.03 16.38
N THR A 3 3.08 -25.16 16.98
CA THR A 3 4.23 -24.30 16.68
C THR A 3 5.03 -24.90 15.54
N ARG A 4 5.22 -24.14 14.45
CA ARG A 4 5.97 -24.56 13.27
C ARG A 4 7.19 -23.69 13.02
N LYS A 5 8.20 -24.26 12.37
CA LYS A 5 9.36 -23.51 11.88
C LYS A 5 9.11 -23.06 10.44
N CYS A 6 9.15 -21.76 10.19
CA CYS A 6 8.97 -21.20 8.85
C CYS A 6 10.09 -21.67 7.90
N GLN A 7 9.72 -22.21 6.73
CA GLN A 7 10.70 -22.67 5.75
C GLN A 7 11.58 -21.54 5.17
N ASN A 8 11.10 -20.27 5.17
CA ASN A 8 11.84 -19.13 4.62
C ASN A 8 12.78 -18.42 5.60
N CYS A 9 12.29 -18.07 6.79
CA CYS A 9 13.05 -17.29 7.77
C CYS A 9 13.53 -18.10 8.98
N HIS A 10 13.14 -19.38 9.07
CA HIS A 10 13.52 -20.33 10.12
C HIS A 10 13.12 -19.92 11.55
N ARG A 11 12.32 -18.86 11.71
CA ARG A 11 11.65 -18.51 12.97
C ARG A 11 10.46 -19.44 13.22
N GLU A 12 10.15 -19.63 14.49
CA GLU A 12 8.92 -20.28 14.92
C GLU A 12 7.71 -19.36 14.71
N PHE A 13 6.56 -19.95 14.45
CA PHE A 13 5.27 -19.29 14.39
C PHE A 13 4.16 -20.28 14.78
N ASP A 14 3.12 -19.79 15.44
CA ASP A 14 2.01 -20.60 15.90
C ASP A 14 0.86 -20.62 14.90
N ILE A 15 0.24 -21.79 14.77
CA ILE A 15 -1.06 -21.99 14.12
C ILE A 15 -2.07 -22.30 15.23
N GLN A 16 -3.11 -21.47 15.37
CA GLN A 16 -4.13 -21.61 16.39
C GLN A 16 -5.18 -22.65 16.01
N PRO A 17 -5.92 -23.25 16.96
CA PRO A 17 -6.94 -24.27 16.66
C PRO A 17 -7.96 -23.81 15.61
N GLU A 18 -8.34 -22.53 15.63
CA GLU A 18 -9.31 -21.93 14.73
C GLU A 18 -8.76 -21.77 13.30
N ASP A 19 -7.44 -21.63 13.16
CA ASP A 19 -6.77 -21.57 11.85
C ASP A 19 -6.88 -22.93 11.14
N PHE A 20 -6.73 -24.05 11.87
CA PHE A 20 -6.90 -25.39 11.30
C PHE A 20 -8.32 -25.61 10.79
N ILE A 21 -9.33 -25.17 11.54
CA ILE A 21 -10.74 -25.21 11.11
C ILE A 21 -10.93 -24.38 9.82
N PHE A 22 -10.27 -23.22 9.71
CA PHE A 22 -10.30 -22.43 8.48
C PHE A 22 -9.63 -23.14 7.30
N TYR A 23 -8.44 -23.73 7.46
CA TYR A 23 -7.74 -24.45 6.39
C TYR A 23 -8.49 -25.71 5.93
N GLU A 24 -9.15 -26.41 6.86
CA GLU A 24 -10.05 -27.54 6.56
C GLU A 24 -11.30 -27.09 5.80
N LYS A 25 -11.98 -26.01 6.24
CA LYS A 25 -13.18 -25.44 5.60
C LYS A 25 -12.97 -25.11 4.11
N ILE A 26 -11.74 -24.85 3.71
CA ILE A 26 -11.35 -24.46 2.35
C ILE A 26 -10.55 -25.54 1.59
N SER A 27 -10.37 -26.73 2.14
CA SER A 27 -9.64 -27.85 1.52
C SER A 27 -8.17 -27.56 1.14
N VAL A 28 -7.43 -26.77 1.93
CA VAL A 28 -5.99 -26.50 1.71
C VAL A 28 -5.14 -26.95 2.91
N PRO A 29 -3.85 -27.30 2.72
CA PRO A 29 -2.98 -27.60 3.85
C PRO A 29 -2.64 -26.34 4.67
N PRO A 30 -2.41 -26.49 5.99
CA PRO A 30 -1.92 -25.40 6.83
C PRO A 30 -0.51 -24.92 6.40
N PRO A 31 -0.20 -23.62 6.52
CA PRO A 31 0.99 -23.01 5.94
C PRO A 31 2.31 -23.58 6.44
N THR A 32 3.34 -23.46 5.59
CA THR A 32 4.75 -23.74 5.93
C THR A 32 5.59 -22.46 6.11
N PHE A 33 5.01 -21.29 5.82
CA PHE A 33 5.61 -19.97 5.98
C PHE A 33 4.96 -19.21 7.15
N CYS A 34 5.71 -18.38 7.89
CA CYS A 34 5.09 -17.48 8.87
C CYS A 34 4.37 -16.31 8.17
N PRO A 35 3.37 -15.67 8.82
CA PRO A 35 2.56 -14.61 8.21
C PRO A 35 3.36 -13.47 7.55
N GLU A 36 4.43 -12.98 8.18
CA GLU A 36 5.33 -11.95 7.61
C GLU A 36 5.95 -12.41 6.28
N CYS A 37 6.39 -13.67 6.19
CA CYS A 37 6.96 -14.22 4.95
C CYS A 37 5.90 -14.45 3.87
N ARG A 38 4.67 -14.83 4.25
CA ARG A 38 3.53 -14.99 3.33
C ARG A 38 3.14 -13.63 2.73
N MET A 39 3.08 -12.59 3.56
CA MET A 39 2.85 -11.20 3.15
C MET A 39 3.95 -10.67 2.22
N ILE A 40 5.23 -10.82 2.55
CA ILE A 40 6.33 -10.39 1.67
C ILE A 40 6.27 -11.14 0.34
N ARG A 41 6.06 -12.47 0.35
CA ARG A 41 5.94 -13.30 -0.86
C ARG A 41 4.81 -12.82 -1.77
N ARG A 42 3.63 -12.52 -1.21
CA ARG A 42 2.53 -11.89 -1.95
C ARG A 42 2.95 -10.56 -2.54
N PHE A 43 3.42 -9.64 -1.71
CA PHE A 43 3.72 -8.26 -2.08
C PHE A 43 4.71 -8.13 -3.25
N MET A 44 5.60 -9.13 -3.44
CA MET A 44 6.47 -9.20 -4.61
C MET A 44 5.74 -9.37 -5.96
N PHE A 45 4.44 -9.66 -5.99
CA PHE A 45 3.63 -9.80 -7.21
C PHE A 45 2.92 -8.51 -7.63
N ARG A 46 3.16 -7.38 -6.95
CA ARG A 46 2.63 -6.07 -7.34
C ARG A 46 3.70 -4.99 -7.40
N ASN A 47 3.83 -4.42 -8.60
CA ASN A 47 4.53 -3.16 -8.86
C ASN A 47 3.50 -2.04 -9.04
N GLU A 48 3.51 -1.06 -8.15
CA GLU A 48 2.69 0.15 -8.29
C GLU A 48 3.45 1.27 -9.00
N ASN A 49 4.67 1.55 -8.53
CA ASN A 49 5.32 2.85 -8.72
C ASN A 49 6.51 2.82 -9.70
N ALA A 50 7.02 1.64 -10.07
CA ALA A 50 8.15 1.49 -11.00
C ALA A 50 7.63 1.38 -12.44
N LEU A 51 7.39 2.53 -13.08
CA LEU A 51 6.87 2.61 -14.45
C LEU A 51 7.99 2.75 -15.49
N TYR A 52 7.83 2.07 -16.62
CA TYR A 52 8.80 1.96 -17.70
C TYR A 52 8.21 2.36 -19.05
N LYS A 53 9.05 2.90 -19.94
CA LYS A 53 8.74 3.01 -21.37
C LYS A 53 9.16 1.72 -22.07
N ARG A 54 8.23 1.05 -22.75
CA ARG A 54 8.51 -0.09 -23.65
C ARG A 54 7.66 -0.02 -24.90
N LYS A 55 7.85 -0.93 -25.84
CA LYS A 55 6.94 -1.09 -26.99
C LYS A 55 5.82 -2.07 -26.62
N CYS A 56 4.63 -1.82 -27.17
CA CYS A 56 3.53 -2.77 -27.22
C CYS A 56 3.90 -3.92 -28.15
N ASP A 57 3.86 -5.17 -27.67
CA ASP A 57 4.28 -6.34 -28.45
C ASP A 57 3.30 -6.69 -29.60
N ALA A 58 2.07 -6.17 -29.58
CA ALA A 58 1.11 -6.29 -30.67
C ALA A 58 1.21 -5.17 -31.73
N THR A 59 1.43 -3.92 -31.30
CA THR A 59 1.26 -2.74 -32.18
C THR A 59 2.54 -1.94 -32.41
N GLY A 60 3.64 -2.26 -31.72
CA GLY A 60 4.95 -1.59 -31.85
C GLY A 60 5.01 -0.16 -31.29
N LYS A 61 3.89 0.42 -30.87
CA LYS A 61 3.80 1.76 -30.26
C LYS A 61 4.58 1.82 -28.94
N GLU A 62 5.16 2.99 -28.63
CA GLU A 62 5.70 3.25 -27.30
C GLU A 62 4.54 3.40 -26.28
N ILE A 63 4.68 2.74 -25.14
CA ILE A 63 3.70 2.69 -24.04
C ILE A 63 4.40 2.81 -22.69
N ILE A 64 3.65 3.29 -21.69
CA ILE A 64 4.01 3.17 -20.27
C ILE A 64 3.58 1.79 -19.77
N SER A 65 4.41 1.11 -18.98
CA SER A 65 4.08 -0.19 -18.39
C SER A 65 4.70 -0.41 -17.01
N MET A 66 4.06 -1.25 -16.19
CA MET A 66 4.64 -1.79 -14.96
C MET A 66 5.75 -2.84 -15.21
N PHE A 67 5.90 -3.33 -16.44
CA PHE A 67 6.94 -4.32 -16.78
C PHE A 67 8.12 -3.63 -17.47
N ALA A 68 9.33 -3.87 -16.97
CA ALA A 68 10.55 -3.35 -17.56
C ALA A 68 10.77 -3.85 -19.01
N PRO A 69 11.55 -3.16 -19.86
CA PRO A 69 11.76 -3.57 -21.25
C PRO A 69 12.53 -4.89 -21.41
N GLU A 70 13.39 -5.23 -20.46
CA GLU A 70 14.19 -6.47 -20.45
C GLU A 70 13.47 -7.68 -19.84
N ASN A 71 12.26 -7.48 -19.30
CA ASN A 71 11.44 -8.59 -18.80
C ASN A 71 10.95 -9.47 -19.96
N PRO A 72 10.93 -10.81 -19.80
CA PRO A 72 10.57 -11.76 -20.88
C PRO A 72 9.09 -11.75 -21.26
N PHE A 73 8.23 -11.10 -20.47
CA PHE A 73 6.78 -11.09 -20.68
C PHE A 73 6.37 -10.27 -21.91
N LYS A 74 5.41 -10.79 -22.67
CA LYS A 74 4.70 -10.03 -23.72
C LYS A 74 3.71 -9.06 -23.07
N VAL A 75 3.68 -7.83 -23.54
CA VAL A 75 2.88 -6.75 -22.98
C VAL A 75 2.12 -6.01 -24.07
N TYR A 76 0.79 -5.94 -23.94
CA TYR A 76 -0.07 -5.22 -24.85
C TYR A 76 -0.55 -3.89 -24.24
N GLU A 77 -0.74 -2.87 -25.09
CA GLU A 77 -1.39 -1.62 -24.69
C GLU A 77 -2.83 -1.91 -24.23
N HIS A 78 -3.28 -1.26 -23.17
CA HIS A 78 -4.54 -1.54 -22.47
C HIS A 78 -5.74 -1.71 -23.41
N SER A 79 -5.94 -0.80 -24.36
CA SER A 79 -7.03 -0.86 -25.35
C SER A 79 -6.93 -2.05 -26.31
N TYR A 80 -5.72 -2.48 -26.67
CA TYR A 80 -5.50 -3.68 -27.49
C TYR A 80 -5.69 -4.95 -26.66
N TRP A 81 -5.18 -4.99 -25.43
CA TRP A 81 -5.35 -6.12 -24.52
C TRP A 81 -6.83 -6.42 -24.25
N TRP A 82 -7.66 -5.37 -24.08
CA TRP A 82 -9.10 -5.49 -23.93
C TRP A 82 -9.87 -5.75 -25.24
N SER A 83 -9.25 -5.63 -26.41
CA SER A 83 -9.92 -5.88 -27.70
C SER A 83 -10.10 -7.37 -28.01
N ASP A 84 -10.89 -7.68 -29.05
CA ASP A 84 -11.10 -9.04 -29.58
C ASP A 84 -10.04 -9.46 -30.61
N ASN A 85 -8.95 -8.69 -30.79
CA ASN A 85 -7.90 -8.96 -31.78
C ASN A 85 -6.94 -10.11 -31.39
N TRP A 86 -7.20 -10.83 -30.30
CA TRP A 86 -6.41 -11.96 -29.81
C TRP A 86 -7.22 -12.79 -28.80
N ASP A 87 -7.00 -14.12 -28.76
CA ASP A 87 -7.61 -15.01 -27.76
C ASP A 87 -6.52 -15.60 -26.83
N PRO A 88 -6.66 -15.51 -25.49
CA PRO A 88 -5.72 -16.14 -24.56
C PRO A 88 -5.64 -17.67 -24.69
N ARG A 89 -6.63 -18.33 -25.33
CA ARG A 89 -6.63 -19.77 -25.62
C ARG A 89 -5.65 -20.19 -26.71
N ASP A 90 -5.24 -19.27 -27.59
CA ASP A 90 -4.22 -19.54 -28.63
C ASP A 90 -2.85 -19.89 -28.04
N TYR A 91 -2.67 -19.62 -26.74
CA TYR A 91 -1.48 -19.91 -25.93
C TYR A 91 -1.66 -21.12 -25.01
N GLY A 92 -2.81 -21.80 -25.08
CA GLY A 92 -3.16 -22.91 -24.20
C GLY A 92 -2.21 -24.11 -24.31
N LYS A 93 -1.87 -24.72 -23.17
CA LYS A 93 -0.97 -25.88 -23.09
C LYS A 93 -1.67 -27.12 -22.55
N GLU A 94 -1.25 -28.29 -23.02
CA GLU A 94 -1.50 -29.56 -22.33
C GLU A 94 -0.69 -29.60 -21.02
N TYR A 95 -1.19 -30.31 -20.00
CA TYR A 95 -0.45 -30.50 -18.76
C TYR A 95 0.60 -31.61 -18.86
N ASP A 96 1.86 -31.29 -18.56
CA ASP A 96 2.99 -32.22 -18.57
C ASP A 96 3.27 -32.78 -17.17
N PHE A 97 2.96 -34.07 -16.96
CA PHE A 97 3.22 -34.77 -15.70
C PHE A 97 4.70 -35.13 -15.45
N SER A 98 5.63 -34.71 -16.32
CA SER A 98 7.07 -34.82 -16.08
C SER A 98 7.70 -33.58 -15.46
N LYS A 99 6.96 -32.46 -15.39
CA LYS A 99 7.43 -31.14 -14.92
C LYS A 99 6.63 -30.62 -13.71
N PRO A 100 7.26 -29.98 -12.70
CA PRO A 100 6.53 -29.29 -11.63
C PRO A 100 5.56 -28.21 -12.15
N PHE A 101 4.41 -28.05 -11.48
CA PHE A 101 3.36 -27.09 -11.89
C PHE A 101 3.88 -25.66 -12.13
N PHE A 102 4.65 -25.10 -11.18
CA PHE A 102 5.11 -23.72 -11.26
C PHE A 102 6.13 -23.46 -12.36
N GLU A 103 6.81 -24.50 -12.89
CA GLU A 103 7.64 -24.38 -14.08
C GLU A 103 6.76 -24.16 -15.32
N GLN A 104 5.78 -25.06 -15.54
CA GLN A 104 4.83 -24.97 -16.64
C GLN A 104 4.02 -23.66 -16.62
N TYR A 105 3.60 -23.24 -15.43
CA TYR A 105 2.90 -21.97 -15.23
C TYR A 105 3.78 -20.77 -15.60
N ARG A 106 5.06 -20.77 -15.21
CA ARG A 106 5.99 -19.69 -15.60
C ARG A 106 6.15 -19.61 -17.12
N GLU A 107 6.32 -20.75 -17.79
CA GLU A 107 6.40 -20.76 -19.26
C GLU A 107 5.12 -20.26 -19.95
N LEU A 108 3.95 -20.37 -19.28
CA LEU A 108 2.69 -19.81 -19.78
C LEU A 108 2.63 -18.29 -19.52
N LEU A 109 3.02 -17.85 -18.31
CA LEU A 109 3.06 -16.43 -17.94
C LEU A 109 4.01 -15.63 -18.85
N GLU A 110 5.13 -16.20 -19.26
CA GLU A 110 6.06 -15.59 -20.23
C GLU A 110 5.52 -15.59 -21.68
N SER A 111 4.62 -16.51 -22.04
CA SER A 111 4.11 -16.65 -23.42
C SER A 111 2.81 -15.87 -23.69
N VAL A 112 1.95 -15.70 -22.70
CA VAL A 112 0.64 -15.04 -22.80
C VAL A 112 0.77 -13.52 -22.63
N PRO A 113 0.14 -12.70 -23.50
CA PRO A 113 0.12 -11.25 -23.36
C PRO A 113 -0.50 -10.75 -22.05
N LEU A 114 0.21 -9.85 -21.37
CA LEU A 114 -0.20 -9.15 -20.14
C LEU A 114 -0.64 -7.70 -20.44
N PRO A 115 -1.55 -7.11 -19.64
CA PRO A 115 -1.93 -5.71 -19.79
C PRO A 115 -0.79 -4.81 -19.30
N ASN A 116 -0.44 -3.76 -20.05
CA ASN A 116 0.67 -2.87 -19.69
C ASN A 116 0.53 -2.21 -18.31
N LEU A 117 -0.71 -1.86 -17.93
CA LEU A 117 -1.10 -1.23 -16.66
C LEU A 117 -2.46 -1.82 -16.24
N ALA A 118 -2.67 -1.99 -14.94
CA ALA A 118 -3.91 -2.49 -14.37
C ALA A 118 -4.84 -1.33 -13.97
N ASN A 119 -5.19 -0.48 -14.92
CA ASN A 119 -6.14 0.61 -14.73
C ASN A 119 -7.54 0.24 -15.22
N SER A 120 -8.57 0.94 -14.77
CA SER A 120 -9.96 0.79 -15.25
C SER A 120 -10.66 2.14 -15.25
N ASN A 121 -11.36 2.47 -16.35
CA ASN A 121 -12.08 3.74 -16.50
C ASN A 121 -11.23 4.98 -16.11
N VAL A 122 -10.08 5.16 -16.77
CA VAL A 122 -9.16 6.28 -16.53
C VAL A 122 -9.14 7.24 -17.72
N ILE A 123 -9.36 8.53 -17.47
CA ILE A 123 -9.47 9.58 -18.47
C ILE A 123 -8.33 10.59 -18.27
N ASN A 124 -7.52 10.86 -19.30
CA ASN A 124 -6.35 11.76 -19.23
C ASN A 124 -5.44 11.46 -18.02
N SER A 125 -5.23 10.17 -17.72
CA SER A 125 -4.58 9.68 -16.50
C SER A 125 -3.69 8.45 -16.78
N GLU A 126 -2.95 8.49 -17.89
CA GLU A 126 -2.18 7.36 -18.44
C GLU A 126 -0.95 6.99 -17.58
N TYR A 127 -0.51 7.93 -16.74
CA TYR A 127 0.64 7.78 -15.86
C TYR A 127 0.16 7.37 -14.46
N GLY A 128 -0.20 6.11 -14.29
CA GLY A 128 -0.61 5.53 -13.01
C GLY A 128 -0.85 4.04 -13.13
N ASN A 129 -0.95 3.33 -12.01
CA ASN A 129 -1.22 1.89 -12.01
C ASN A 129 -2.16 1.46 -10.86
N HIS A 130 -2.90 0.37 -11.06
CA HIS A 130 -3.88 -0.16 -10.10
C HIS A 130 -4.98 0.83 -9.72
N ASN A 131 -5.44 1.65 -10.66
CA ASN A 131 -6.46 2.66 -10.41
C ASN A 131 -7.81 2.35 -11.07
N ALA A 132 -8.88 2.83 -10.46
CA ALA A 132 -10.23 2.81 -11.05
C ALA A 132 -10.91 4.19 -10.95
N ASP A 133 -11.73 4.52 -11.96
CA ASP A 133 -12.55 5.74 -12.01
C ASP A 133 -11.76 7.04 -11.79
N LEU A 134 -10.76 7.30 -12.65
CA LEU A 134 -9.90 8.49 -12.57
C LEU A 134 -10.14 9.49 -13.69
N LYS A 135 -9.92 10.78 -13.39
CA LYS A 135 -9.96 11.86 -14.39
C LYS A 135 -8.88 12.91 -14.14
N ASN A 136 -8.07 13.20 -15.16
CA ASN A 136 -7.00 14.21 -15.14
C ASN A 136 -5.93 14.00 -14.05
N CYS A 137 -5.69 12.77 -13.61
CA CYS A 137 -4.76 12.43 -12.53
C CYS A 137 -3.36 12.08 -13.05
N TYR A 138 -2.32 12.28 -12.24
CA TYR A 138 -0.92 12.08 -12.68
C TYR A 138 -0.03 11.45 -11.60
N LEU A 139 0.64 10.35 -11.95
CA LEU A 139 1.42 9.50 -11.03
C LEU A 139 0.61 9.16 -9.77
N LEU A 140 -0.58 8.63 -10.03
CA LEU A 140 -1.54 8.16 -9.04
C LEU A 140 -1.54 6.62 -9.00
N TYR A 141 -1.60 6.03 -7.81
CA TYR A 141 -1.45 4.59 -7.62
C TYR A 141 -2.49 4.03 -6.65
N ALA A 142 -3.00 2.82 -6.91
CA ALA A 142 -3.90 2.11 -6.00
C ALA A 142 -5.14 2.92 -5.57
N SER A 143 -5.66 3.78 -6.45
CA SER A 143 -6.62 4.83 -6.08
C SER A 143 -7.95 4.72 -6.83
N TYR A 144 -9.01 5.25 -6.22
CA TYR A 144 -10.39 5.15 -6.69
C TYR A 144 -11.11 6.51 -6.75
N GLY A 145 -11.85 6.79 -7.81
CA GLY A 145 -12.82 7.90 -7.84
C GLY A 145 -12.21 9.30 -7.72
N ALA A 146 -10.97 9.52 -8.18
CA ALA A 146 -10.25 10.77 -7.98
C ALA A 146 -10.21 11.66 -9.24
N GLU A 147 -10.26 12.98 -9.05
CA GLU A 147 -10.29 13.98 -10.12
C GLU A 147 -9.26 15.10 -9.89
N ASN A 148 -8.41 15.38 -10.89
CA ASN A 148 -7.33 16.37 -10.81
C ASN A 148 -6.33 16.13 -9.65
N VAL A 149 -6.00 14.87 -9.33
CA VAL A 149 -5.07 14.52 -8.23
C VAL A 149 -3.71 14.07 -8.77
N SER A 150 -2.62 14.55 -8.17
CA SER A 150 -1.25 14.21 -8.59
C SER A 150 -0.34 13.68 -7.47
N TYR A 151 0.58 12.77 -7.82
CA TYR A 151 1.64 12.23 -6.94
C TYR A 151 1.13 11.56 -5.64
N ALA A 152 0.04 10.80 -5.70
CA ALA A 152 -0.57 10.19 -4.53
C ALA A 152 -0.75 8.67 -4.63
N GLN A 153 -1.00 8.03 -3.49
CA GLN A 153 -1.29 6.60 -3.41
C GLN A 153 -2.46 6.33 -2.45
N GLY A 154 -3.31 5.36 -2.80
CA GLY A 154 -4.39 4.89 -1.92
C GLY A 154 -5.48 5.93 -1.66
N VAL A 155 -5.70 6.88 -2.57
CA VAL A 155 -6.75 7.91 -2.38
C VAL A 155 -8.11 7.42 -2.88
N MET A 156 -9.18 7.89 -2.23
CA MET A 156 -10.55 7.53 -2.56
C MET A 156 -11.45 8.76 -2.56
N ASN A 157 -12.15 9.06 -3.65
CA ASN A 157 -13.05 10.22 -3.76
C ASN A 157 -12.35 11.58 -3.49
N VAL A 158 -11.11 11.76 -3.95
CA VAL A 158 -10.31 12.97 -3.70
C VAL A 158 -10.26 13.89 -4.91
N LYS A 159 -10.28 15.22 -4.68
CA LYS A 159 -10.25 16.24 -5.74
C LYS A 159 -9.20 17.32 -5.57
N ASP A 160 -8.70 17.85 -6.69
CA ASP A 160 -7.86 19.06 -6.76
C ASP A 160 -6.70 19.09 -5.75
N SER A 161 -6.00 17.96 -5.57
CA SER A 161 -5.03 17.73 -4.48
C SER A 161 -3.71 17.14 -4.98
N LEU A 162 -2.65 17.25 -4.18
CA LEU A 162 -1.30 16.84 -4.60
C LEU A 162 -0.52 16.19 -3.45
N ASP A 163 0.38 15.24 -3.74
CA ASP A 163 1.28 14.61 -2.74
C ASP A 163 0.55 13.99 -1.53
N LEU A 164 -0.39 13.07 -1.74
CA LEU A 164 -1.14 12.42 -0.66
C LEU A 164 -0.74 10.96 -0.43
N TYR A 165 -1.05 10.42 0.74
CA TYR A 165 -0.96 8.99 1.02
C TYR A 165 -2.15 8.52 1.87
N THR A 166 -3.00 7.65 1.31
CA THR A 166 -4.18 7.10 1.97
C THR A 166 -5.08 8.21 2.53
N VAL A 167 -5.74 8.93 1.60
CA VAL A 167 -6.63 10.05 1.94
C VAL A 167 -7.99 9.83 1.27
N THR A 168 -9.10 10.00 2.00
CA THR A 168 -10.45 9.77 1.47
C THR A 168 -11.37 10.98 1.56
N ASP A 169 -12.29 11.11 0.61
CA ASP A 169 -13.42 12.05 0.62
C ASP A 169 -13.00 13.51 0.87
N SER A 170 -11.92 13.95 0.22
CA SER A 170 -11.18 15.18 0.55
C SER A 170 -10.89 16.06 -0.67
N GLU A 171 -10.67 17.36 -0.45
CA GLU A 171 -10.42 18.32 -1.54
C GLU A 171 -9.36 19.37 -1.16
N ARG A 172 -8.52 19.77 -2.12
CA ARG A 172 -7.45 20.80 -1.98
C ARG A 172 -6.38 20.50 -0.93
N CYS A 173 -6.05 19.23 -0.74
CA CYS A 173 -5.09 18.76 0.27
C CYS A 173 -3.65 18.64 -0.25
N TYR A 174 -2.66 18.63 0.65
CA TYR A 174 -1.24 18.56 0.31
C TYR A 174 -0.36 17.97 1.40
N GLU A 175 0.45 16.94 1.06
CA GLU A 175 1.36 16.25 1.99
C GLU A 175 0.67 15.61 3.21
N ASP A 176 -0.62 15.29 3.09
CA ASP A 176 -1.41 14.63 4.12
C ASP A 176 -1.37 13.10 4.01
N VAL A 177 -1.42 12.44 5.17
CA VAL A 177 -1.14 11.01 5.34
C VAL A 177 -2.16 10.38 6.30
N LEU A 178 -2.88 9.33 5.88
CA LEU A 178 -3.92 8.67 6.68
C LEU A 178 -5.02 9.64 7.17
N CYS A 179 -5.69 10.35 6.27
CA CYS A 179 -6.69 11.37 6.63
C CYS A 179 -8.03 11.15 5.89
N ALA A 180 -9.16 11.41 6.52
CA ALA A 180 -10.47 11.34 5.87
C ALA A 180 -11.30 12.61 6.05
N LYS A 181 -12.04 13.01 5.00
CA LYS A 181 -12.98 14.15 5.03
C LYS A 181 -12.32 15.47 5.43
N ILE A 182 -11.17 15.74 4.84
CA ILE A 182 -10.43 16.99 5.04
C ILE A 182 -10.58 17.94 3.83
N TYR A 183 -10.62 19.23 4.10
CA TYR A 183 -10.71 20.26 3.05
C TYR A 183 -9.65 21.33 3.27
N LYS A 184 -8.77 21.52 2.28
CA LYS A 184 -7.70 22.52 2.32
C LYS A 184 -6.86 22.43 3.60
N THR A 185 -6.56 21.19 3.96
CA THR A 185 -5.66 20.81 5.05
C THR A 185 -4.30 20.44 4.45
N PHE A 186 -3.19 20.78 5.12
CA PHE A 186 -1.83 20.49 4.65
C PHE A 186 -0.95 19.84 5.73
N TYR A 187 0.00 18.99 5.31
CA TYR A 187 1.04 18.38 6.15
C TYR A 187 0.54 17.60 7.38
N SER A 188 -0.66 17.04 7.30
CA SER A 188 -1.34 16.40 8.44
C SER A 188 -1.23 14.87 8.43
N TYR A 189 -1.32 14.27 9.62
CA TYR A 189 -1.21 12.83 9.82
C TYR A 189 -2.35 12.33 10.71
N ASP A 190 -3.00 11.22 10.35
CA ASP A 190 -4.04 10.57 11.17
C ASP A 190 -5.12 11.56 11.64
N THR A 191 -5.66 12.36 10.71
CA THR A 191 -6.54 13.50 11.03
C THR A 191 -7.79 13.53 10.17
N ASP A 192 -8.95 13.59 10.82
CA ASP A 192 -10.26 13.45 10.17
C ASP A 192 -11.16 14.68 10.33
N ASP A 193 -12.14 14.80 9.43
CA ASP A 193 -13.27 15.74 9.51
C ASP A 193 -12.83 17.23 9.68
N SER A 194 -11.63 17.60 9.20
CA SER A 194 -10.96 18.87 9.55
C SER A 194 -10.69 19.78 8.33
N ILE A 195 -10.83 21.10 8.50
CA ILE A 195 -10.79 22.09 7.42
C ILE A 195 -9.84 23.26 7.67
N ASP A 196 -9.34 23.86 6.58
CA ASP A 196 -8.51 25.09 6.58
C ASP A 196 -7.35 25.04 7.61
N SER A 197 -6.67 23.90 7.73
CA SER A 197 -5.72 23.62 8.82
C SER A 197 -4.37 23.10 8.35
N LEU A 198 -3.31 23.27 9.15
CA LEU A 198 -1.95 22.87 8.76
C LEU A 198 -1.25 22.15 9.91
N PHE A 199 -0.45 21.12 9.59
CA PHE A 199 0.33 20.36 10.57
C PHE A 199 -0.54 19.81 11.70
N LEU A 200 -1.57 19.03 11.38
CA LEU A 200 -2.38 18.34 12.37
C LEU A 200 -1.88 16.91 12.58
N ARG A 201 -1.94 16.39 13.82
CA ARG A 201 -1.58 14.98 14.09
C ARG A 201 -2.52 14.33 15.10
N CYS A 202 -3.16 13.23 14.70
CA CYS A 202 -4.12 12.50 15.54
C CYS A 202 -5.33 13.37 15.97
N CYS A 203 -5.70 14.36 15.16
CA CYS A 203 -6.74 15.35 15.45
C CYS A 203 -8.09 14.98 14.81
N LYS A 204 -9.19 15.58 15.28
CA LYS A 204 -10.52 15.36 14.68
C LYS A 204 -11.42 16.59 14.75
N ASN A 205 -12.11 16.92 13.67
CA ASN A 205 -13.03 18.06 13.60
C ASN A 205 -12.36 19.37 14.08
N LEU A 206 -11.24 19.72 13.44
CA LEU A 206 -10.56 20.99 13.62
C LEU A 206 -10.84 21.94 12.46
N ASN A 207 -10.86 23.24 12.76
CA ASN A 207 -11.13 24.30 11.80
C ASN A 207 -10.16 25.46 12.05
N ASN A 208 -9.48 26.00 11.03
CA ASN A 208 -8.47 27.05 11.20
C ASN A 208 -7.49 26.70 12.34
N SER A 209 -6.74 25.61 12.20
CA SER A 209 -5.84 25.13 13.27
C SER A 209 -4.43 24.82 12.74
N LEU A 210 -3.43 25.04 13.57
CA LEU A 210 -2.02 24.95 13.20
C LEU A 210 -1.22 24.16 14.24
N ALA A 211 -0.39 23.22 13.79
CA ALA A 211 0.56 22.50 14.65
C ALA A 211 -0.11 21.83 15.87
N CYS A 212 -1.35 21.37 15.71
CA CYS A 212 -2.15 20.80 16.79
C CYS A 212 -2.06 19.27 16.81
N VAL A 213 -2.11 18.70 18.01
CA VAL A 213 -1.89 17.28 18.26
C VAL A 213 -2.96 16.78 19.23
N ASN A 214 -3.60 15.66 18.88
CA ASN A 214 -4.65 14.99 19.67
C ASN A 214 -5.92 15.81 19.96
N LEU A 215 -6.07 17.04 19.45
CA LEU A 215 -7.24 17.88 19.72
C LEU A 215 -8.49 17.44 18.96
N ARG A 216 -9.65 17.66 19.59
CA ARG A 216 -10.97 17.37 19.03
C ARG A 216 -11.94 18.53 19.17
N ASN A 217 -12.72 18.78 18.12
CA ASN A 217 -13.81 19.77 18.10
C ASN A 217 -13.36 21.19 18.53
N LYS A 218 -12.22 21.66 18.00
CA LYS A 218 -11.66 22.99 18.30
C LYS A 218 -11.52 23.83 17.02
N ALA A 219 -11.39 25.15 17.19
CA ALA A 219 -11.09 26.06 16.11
C ALA A 219 -10.16 27.19 16.55
N ASN A 220 -9.37 27.76 15.64
CA ASN A 220 -8.39 28.82 15.92
C ASN A 220 -7.41 28.40 17.03
N HIS A 221 -6.73 27.26 16.87
CA HIS A 221 -5.72 26.79 17.81
C HIS A 221 -4.34 26.71 17.16
N ILE A 222 -3.29 27.08 17.90
CA ILE A 222 -1.89 27.01 17.48
C ILE A 222 -1.08 26.33 18.58
N PHE A 223 -0.36 25.25 18.26
CA PHE A 223 0.37 24.44 19.26
C PHE A 223 -0.52 24.02 20.45
N ASN A 224 -1.74 23.61 20.15
CA ASN A 224 -2.84 23.29 21.07
C ASN A 224 -3.42 24.43 21.92
N GLU A 225 -2.87 25.65 21.87
CA GLU A 225 -3.40 26.79 22.61
C GLU A 225 -4.49 27.53 21.79
N PRO A 226 -5.54 28.09 22.41
CA PRO A 226 -6.60 28.83 21.74
C PRO A 226 -6.20 30.27 21.41
N TYR A 227 -6.65 30.77 20.26
CA TYR A 227 -6.46 32.13 19.76
C TYR A 227 -7.79 32.75 19.35
N THR A 228 -7.89 34.09 19.26
CA THR A 228 -9.00 34.67 18.47
C THR A 228 -8.75 34.41 16.99
N LYS A 229 -9.80 34.54 16.17
CA LYS A 229 -9.69 34.40 14.71
C LYS A 229 -8.69 35.39 14.12
N GLU A 230 -8.74 36.65 14.57
CA GLU A 230 -7.90 37.74 14.07
C GLU A 230 -6.43 37.59 14.51
N GLU A 231 -6.18 36.93 15.64
CA GLU A 231 -4.84 36.56 16.08
C GLU A 231 -4.32 35.37 15.27
N PHE A 232 -5.15 34.33 15.08
CA PHE A 232 -4.80 33.17 14.27
C PHE A 232 -4.41 33.55 12.84
N GLU A 233 -5.22 34.38 12.17
CA GLU A 233 -4.95 34.87 10.81
C GLU A 233 -3.59 35.61 10.75
N LYS A 234 -3.28 36.46 11.73
CA LYS A 234 -1.98 37.18 11.82
C LYS A 234 -0.81 36.25 12.08
N GLU A 235 -0.95 35.22 12.92
CA GLU A 235 0.12 34.25 13.16
C GLU A 235 0.38 33.39 11.91
N ILE A 236 -0.65 32.99 11.17
CA ILE A 236 -0.50 32.25 9.91
C ILE A 236 0.25 33.08 8.86
N GLU A 237 -0.09 34.36 8.69
CA GLU A 237 0.60 35.23 7.73
C GLU A 237 2.09 35.43 8.06
N LYS A 238 2.46 35.49 9.35
CA LYS A 238 3.86 35.65 9.79
C LYS A 238 4.77 34.48 9.46
N LEU A 239 4.23 33.27 9.27
CA LEU A 239 5.03 32.07 9.02
C LEU A 239 5.65 32.05 7.61
N ASP A 240 5.02 32.76 6.67
CA ASP A 240 5.39 32.79 5.24
C ASP A 240 5.83 31.41 4.72
N LEU A 241 4.94 30.41 4.88
CA LEU A 241 5.21 29.00 4.51
C LEU A 241 5.41 28.79 2.99
N GLY A 242 5.31 29.85 2.18
CA GLY A 242 5.72 29.86 0.78
C GLY A 242 7.23 29.81 0.59
N SER A 243 8.02 30.05 1.65
CA SER A 243 9.47 29.82 1.76
C SER A 243 9.79 28.37 2.14
N TYR A 244 10.68 27.73 1.39
CA TYR A 244 11.18 26.38 1.67
C TYR A 244 11.92 26.32 3.01
N LYS A 245 12.76 27.31 3.30
CA LYS A 245 13.45 27.42 4.58
C LYS A 245 12.46 27.50 5.75
N ASN A 246 11.50 28.43 5.71
CA ASN A 246 10.52 28.60 6.78
C ASN A 246 9.67 27.34 6.98
N LEU A 247 9.25 26.71 5.88
CA LEU A 247 8.52 25.44 5.89
C LEU A 247 9.33 24.33 6.58
N THR A 248 10.60 24.16 6.23
CA THR A 248 11.47 23.12 6.80
C THR A 248 11.74 23.36 8.29
N GLU A 249 12.00 24.60 8.69
CA GLU A 249 12.16 24.99 10.10
C GLU A 249 10.88 24.74 10.91
N PHE A 250 9.71 25.06 10.33
CA PHE A 250 8.42 24.83 10.98
C PHE A 250 8.06 23.34 11.08
N ARG A 251 8.29 22.54 10.03
CA ARG A 251 8.05 21.08 10.04
C ARG A 251 8.88 20.42 11.16
N LYS A 252 10.16 20.78 11.31
CA LYS A 252 11.01 20.32 12.41
C LYS A 252 10.45 20.71 13.78
N LYS A 253 10.04 21.98 13.97
CA LYS A 253 9.42 22.46 15.22
C LYS A 253 8.14 21.68 15.56
N PHE A 254 7.33 21.34 14.56
CA PHE A 254 6.13 20.54 14.74
C PHE A 254 6.45 19.09 15.11
N GLU A 255 7.45 18.46 14.49
CA GLU A 255 7.91 17.12 14.87
C GLU A 255 8.34 17.06 16.34
N GLU A 256 9.21 18.00 16.77
CA GLU A 256 9.67 18.17 18.16
C GLU A 256 8.55 18.49 19.16
N PHE A 257 7.49 19.18 18.73
CA PHE A 257 6.28 19.37 19.53
C PHE A 257 5.48 18.07 19.63
N SER A 258 5.21 17.43 18.49
CA SER A 258 4.27 16.32 18.38
C SER A 258 4.72 15.06 19.10
N ILE A 259 6.02 14.82 19.23
CA ILE A 259 6.57 13.64 19.92
C ILE A 259 6.33 13.66 21.44
N LYS A 260 6.01 14.83 21.99
CA LYS A 260 5.74 15.01 23.43
C LYS A 260 4.36 14.53 23.86
N PHE A 261 3.47 14.23 22.91
CA PHE A 261 2.08 13.82 23.17
C PHE A 261 1.93 12.29 23.08
N PRO A 262 1.02 11.68 23.87
CA PRO A 262 0.74 10.26 23.77
C PRO A 262 0.11 9.91 22.41
N ARG A 263 0.35 8.68 21.96
CA ARG A 263 -0.32 8.02 20.83
C ARG A 263 -1.23 6.93 21.35
N ARG A 264 -2.35 6.70 20.64
CA ARG A 264 -3.10 5.45 20.75
C ARG A 264 -2.22 4.28 20.33
N PHE A 265 -2.29 3.17 21.06
CA PHE A 265 -1.53 1.95 20.74
C PHE A 265 -1.78 1.42 19.33
N ALA A 266 -3.01 1.57 18.82
CA ALA A 266 -3.39 1.26 17.46
C ALA A 266 -4.56 2.16 17.05
N SER A 267 -4.69 2.42 15.76
CA SER A 267 -5.90 3.00 15.18
C SER A 267 -6.93 1.89 14.99
N ILE A 268 -7.68 1.59 16.06
CA ILE A 268 -8.80 0.66 16.04
C ILE A 268 -10.07 1.46 16.39
N LEU A 269 -11.07 1.46 15.49
CA LEU A 269 -12.25 2.33 15.61
C LEU A 269 -13.55 1.55 15.37
N LYS A 270 -14.48 1.57 16.34
CA LYS A 270 -15.79 0.88 16.25
C LYS A 270 -15.65 -0.62 15.95
N SER A 271 -14.67 -1.27 16.56
CA SER A 271 -14.28 -2.65 16.27
C SER A 271 -14.17 -3.48 17.54
N THR A 272 -14.42 -4.79 17.43
CA THR A 272 -14.46 -5.72 18.58
C THR A 272 -13.58 -6.93 18.33
N ASN A 273 -12.75 -7.33 19.30
CA ASN A 273 -11.79 -8.43 19.16
C ASN A 273 -10.87 -8.23 17.94
N VAL A 274 -10.18 -7.09 17.89
CA VAL A 274 -9.27 -6.75 16.78
C VAL A 274 -7.84 -6.58 17.26
N VAL A 275 -6.91 -7.15 16.51
CA VAL A 275 -5.45 -7.02 16.67
C VAL A 275 -4.90 -6.55 15.33
N GLY A 276 -4.29 -5.37 15.28
CA GLY A 276 -3.95 -4.72 14.03
C GLY A 276 -3.65 -3.22 14.17
N ASP A 277 -3.57 -2.51 13.05
CA ASP A 277 -3.50 -1.04 13.02
C ASP A 277 -4.26 -0.47 11.80
N MET A 278 -4.79 0.74 11.92
CA MET A 278 -5.68 1.37 10.92
C MET A 278 -6.90 0.51 10.55
N VAL A 279 -7.57 -0.07 11.54
CA VAL A 279 -8.75 -0.94 11.39
C VAL A 279 -10.02 -0.27 11.92
N SER A 280 -11.04 -0.18 11.08
CA SER A 280 -12.34 0.40 11.44
C SER A 280 -13.51 -0.56 11.18
N ASN A 281 -14.61 -0.39 11.92
CA ASN A 281 -15.89 -1.09 11.76
C ASN A 281 -15.74 -2.60 11.46
N SER A 282 -14.95 -3.31 12.27
CA SER A 282 -14.53 -4.69 12.03
C SER A 282 -14.64 -5.57 13.28
N LYS A 283 -14.71 -6.90 13.12
CA LYS A 283 -14.95 -7.84 14.22
C LYS A 283 -14.10 -9.10 14.10
N ASN A 284 -13.55 -9.61 15.21
CA ASN A 284 -12.78 -10.86 15.25
C ASN A 284 -11.65 -10.89 14.20
N CYS A 285 -10.89 -9.79 14.09
CA CYS A 285 -9.87 -9.60 13.05
C CYS A 285 -8.46 -9.58 13.62
N TYR A 286 -7.57 -10.47 13.20
CA TYR A 286 -6.26 -10.65 13.84
C TYR A 286 -5.09 -10.48 12.87
N TYR A 287 -4.13 -9.64 13.27
CA TYR A 287 -2.98 -9.21 12.47
C TYR A 287 -3.39 -8.51 11.17
N CYS A 288 -4.41 -7.65 11.24
CA CYS A 288 -4.96 -6.93 10.09
C CYS A 288 -4.45 -5.47 10.03
N PHE A 289 -4.24 -4.94 8.84
CA PHE A 289 -3.75 -3.58 8.63
C PHE A 289 -4.53 -2.86 7.53
N ASP A 290 -4.74 -1.54 7.66
CA ASP A 290 -5.39 -0.71 6.64
C ASP A 290 -6.77 -1.27 6.23
N VAL A 291 -7.70 -1.35 7.19
CA VAL A 291 -9.02 -1.95 7.02
C VAL A 291 -10.12 -0.91 7.24
N TYR A 292 -10.85 -0.58 6.17
CA TYR A 292 -11.74 0.58 6.12
C TYR A 292 -13.23 0.26 6.32
N GLY A 293 -13.53 -0.94 6.85
CA GLY A 293 -14.87 -1.30 7.33
C GLY A 293 -15.38 -2.64 6.81
N GLY A 294 -16.35 -3.22 7.54
CA GLY A 294 -17.10 -4.38 7.10
C GLY A 294 -16.29 -5.68 7.05
N VAL A 295 -15.20 -5.79 7.82
CA VAL A 295 -14.39 -7.01 7.87
C VAL A 295 -14.69 -7.82 9.12
N GLU A 296 -15.03 -9.10 8.95
CA GLU A 296 -15.39 -10.02 10.03
C GLU A 296 -14.62 -11.34 9.94
N ASP A 297 -14.30 -11.94 11.11
CA ASP A 297 -13.85 -13.33 11.25
C ASP A 297 -12.64 -13.68 10.34
N SER A 298 -11.69 -12.75 10.22
CA SER A 298 -10.63 -12.74 9.20
C SER A 298 -9.23 -12.53 9.80
N LYS A 299 -8.17 -13.02 9.15
CA LYS A 299 -6.78 -12.89 9.67
C LYS A 299 -5.76 -12.49 8.59
N TYR A 300 -4.68 -11.83 9.02
CA TYR A 300 -3.53 -11.46 8.18
C TYR A 300 -3.88 -10.59 6.95
N ALA A 301 -5.03 -9.91 6.98
CA ALA A 301 -5.50 -9.07 5.88
C ALA A 301 -4.74 -7.73 5.84
N SER A 302 -4.55 -7.17 4.65
CA SER A 302 -3.97 -5.84 4.47
C SER A 302 -4.68 -5.14 3.31
N HIS A 303 -4.99 -3.84 3.47
CA HIS A 303 -5.79 -3.07 2.50
C HIS A 303 -7.12 -3.77 2.18
N ALA A 304 -8.02 -3.88 3.15
CA ALA A 304 -9.26 -4.66 3.01
C ALA A 304 -10.54 -3.89 3.39
N ILE A 305 -11.65 -4.25 2.75
CA ILE A 305 -12.99 -3.71 3.04
C ILE A 305 -14.06 -4.77 2.70
N ASN A 306 -15.17 -4.79 3.44
CA ASN A 306 -16.36 -5.64 3.19
C ASN A 306 -16.00 -7.12 2.91
N LEU A 307 -15.52 -7.85 3.92
CA LEU A 307 -14.94 -9.19 3.79
C LEU A 307 -15.32 -10.07 4.99
N LYS A 308 -15.64 -11.34 4.76
CA LYS A 308 -15.90 -12.29 5.84
C LYS A 308 -15.15 -13.61 5.66
N ASP A 309 -14.83 -14.26 6.77
CA ASP A 309 -14.25 -15.61 6.84
C ASP A 309 -13.07 -15.79 5.84
N SER A 310 -12.15 -14.83 5.77
CA SER A 310 -11.10 -14.81 4.73
C SER A 310 -9.74 -14.42 5.30
N TYR A 311 -8.68 -15.04 4.78
CA TYR A 311 -7.32 -14.87 5.32
C TYR A 311 -6.42 -14.35 4.19
N ASP A 312 -5.53 -13.42 4.53
CA ASP A 312 -4.51 -12.84 3.64
C ASP A 312 -5.05 -12.02 2.44
N GLY A 313 -4.37 -10.93 2.05
CA GLY A 313 -4.75 -10.15 0.87
C GLY A 313 -3.85 -8.95 0.58
N TYR A 314 -4.14 -8.25 -0.53
CA TYR A 314 -4.10 -6.79 -0.77
C TYR A 314 -4.36 -6.50 -2.28
N GLY A 315 -5.08 -5.46 -2.70
CA GLY A 315 -6.16 -4.74 -2.03
C GLY A 315 -7.48 -5.50 -2.24
N PHE A 316 -8.25 -5.66 -1.17
CA PHE A 316 -9.00 -6.90 -1.00
C PHE A 316 -10.46 -6.72 -0.56
N GLY A 317 -11.35 -7.14 -1.47
CA GLY A 317 -12.78 -7.24 -1.26
C GLY A 317 -13.56 -5.97 -1.56
N ALA A 318 -14.65 -6.11 -2.31
CA ALA A 318 -15.92 -5.54 -1.90
C ALA A 318 -16.94 -6.69 -1.95
N ASN A 319 -17.16 -7.36 -0.81
CA ASN A 319 -17.99 -8.56 -0.62
C ASN A 319 -17.37 -9.87 -1.17
N GLY A 320 -16.43 -10.44 -0.41
CA GLY A 320 -15.77 -11.71 -0.73
C GLY A 320 -16.03 -12.87 0.26
N GLU A 321 -15.87 -14.11 -0.22
CA GLU A 321 -15.66 -15.35 0.54
C GLU A 321 -14.60 -16.22 -0.17
N LEU A 322 -14.15 -17.37 0.33
CA LEU A 322 -13.35 -17.52 1.54
C LEU A 322 -11.89 -17.48 1.05
N MET A 323 -11.24 -16.32 0.84
CA MET A 323 -9.98 -16.28 0.05
C MET A 323 -8.71 -16.53 0.88
N TYR A 324 -7.59 -16.98 0.25
CA TYR A 324 -6.22 -17.17 0.84
C TYR A 324 -5.21 -17.75 -0.19
N GLU A 325 -4.01 -17.24 -0.45
CA GLU A 325 -3.46 -15.91 -0.23
C GLU A 325 -3.63 -15.12 -1.54
N GLY A 326 -4.01 -13.84 -1.49
CA GLY A 326 -4.43 -13.10 -2.68
C GLY A 326 -3.74 -11.76 -2.92
N ILE A 327 -3.59 -11.44 -4.21
CA ILE A 327 -3.53 -10.10 -4.79
C ILE A 327 -4.34 -10.21 -6.09
N ASP A 328 -5.02 -9.22 -6.64
CA ASP A 328 -5.73 -8.07 -6.07
C ASP A 328 -7.14 -8.26 -6.62
N SER A 329 -8.11 -8.29 -5.71
CA SER A 329 -9.36 -9.01 -5.94
C SER A 329 -10.39 -8.56 -4.90
N GLY A 330 -11.64 -8.25 -5.20
CA GLY A 330 -12.37 -8.13 -6.45
C GLY A 330 -13.75 -7.56 -6.06
N ILE A 331 -14.45 -6.87 -6.97
CA ILE A 331 -15.54 -5.95 -6.56
C ILE A 331 -16.87 -6.65 -6.18
N ASN A 332 -16.94 -7.99 -6.30
CA ASN A 332 -17.81 -8.94 -5.55
C ASN A 332 -17.27 -10.36 -5.83
N ALA A 333 -16.87 -11.17 -4.83
CA ALA A 333 -15.93 -12.31 -5.01
C ALA A 333 -16.29 -13.64 -4.30
N SER A 334 -15.88 -14.79 -4.86
CA SER A 334 -15.96 -16.14 -4.24
C SER A 334 -15.12 -17.20 -5.01
N ARG A 335 -14.77 -18.39 -4.48
CA ARG A 335 -13.98 -18.66 -3.25
C ARG A 335 -12.54 -19.06 -3.63
N TYR A 336 -11.70 -18.06 -3.90
CA TYR A 336 -10.37 -18.22 -4.50
C TYR A 336 -9.33 -18.83 -3.55
N LYS A 337 -8.35 -19.57 -4.08
CA LYS A 337 -7.08 -19.85 -3.37
C LYS A 337 -5.84 -19.59 -4.24
N PHE A 338 -4.84 -18.98 -3.62
CA PHE A 338 -3.50 -18.68 -4.18
C PHE A 338 -3.52 -17.87 -5.50
N THR A 339 -3.85 -16.57 -5.42
CA THR A 339 -4.33 -15.75 -6.58
C THR A 339 -3.48 -14.50 -6.83
N SER A 340 -3.19 -14.15 -8.10
CA SER A 340 -2.39 -12.95 -8.45
C SER A 340 -2.97 -12.17 -9.64
N PHE A 341 -4.10 -11.51 -9.41
CA PHE A 341 -4.83 -10.44 -10.14
C PHE A 341 -6.12 -10.86 -10.83
N THR A 342 -7.28 -10.64 -10.17
CA THR A 342 -8.60 -11.07 -10.67
C THR A 342 -9.75 -10.26 -10.07
N HIS A 343 -10.64 -9.68 -10.89
CA HIS A 343 -11.63 -8.71 -10.38
C HIS A 343 -13.10 -9.17 -10.37
N THR A 344 -13.50 -10.17 -11.17
CA THR A 344 -14.86 -10.73 -11.19
C THR A 344 -14.84 -12.17 -11.72
N CYS A 345 -14.27 -13.09 -10.94
CA CYS A 345 -14.19 -14.51 -11.25
C CYS A 345 -14.84 -15.37 -10.15
N HIS A 346 -15.04 -16.66 -10.41
CA HIS A 346 -15.67 -17.61 -9.47
C HIS A 346 -14.94 -18.96 -9.47
N ASP A 347 -14.56 -19.48 -8.30
CA ASP A 347 -13.84 -20.75 -8.13
C ASP A 347 -12.60 -20.87 -9.05
N VAL A 348 -11.55 -20.07 -8.76
CA VAL A 348 -10.30 -20.06 -9.52
C VAL A 348 -9.06 -20.11 -8.63
N GLU A 349 -8.00 -20.76 -9.13
CA GLU A 349 -6.71 -20.91 -8.45
C GLU A 349 -5.52 -20.63 -9.38
N TYR A 350 -4.43 -20.10 -8.84
CA TYR A 350 -3.20 -19.78 -9.56
C TYR A 350 -3.43 -18.96 -10.85
N THR A 351 -4.21 -17.89 -10.78
CA THR A 351 -4.54 -17.04 -11.93
C THR A 351 -3.79 -15.71 -11.95
N TYR A 352 -3.57 -15.15 -13.16
CA TYR A 352 -2.98 -13.82 -13.37
C TYR A 352 -3.71 -13.03 -14.44
N ALA A 353 -4.18 -11.82 -14.10
CA ALA A 353 -4.94 -10.90 -14.97
C ALA A 353 -6.23 -11.52 -15.61
N CYS A 354 -6.94 -12.39 -14.90
CA CYS A 354 -8.17 -13.03 -15.41
C CYS A 354 -9.44 -12.27 -15.00
N HIS A 355 -10.43 -12.20 -15.89
CA HIS A 355 -11.68 -11.46 -15.70
C HIS A 355 -12.92 -12.23 -16.19
N GLY A 356 -14.06 -12.05 -15.52
CA GLY A 356 -15.38 -12.57 -15.96
C GLY A 356 -15.46 -14.09 -16.09
N SER A 357 -14.57 -14.84 -15.43
CA SER A 357 -14.32 -16.26 -15.72
C SER A 357 -14.50 -17.15 -14.50
N ASN A 358 -14.73 -18.44 -14.71
CA ASN A 358 -14.93 -19.42 -13.64
C ASN A 358 -14.19 -20.72 -13.91
N ASP A 359 -14.06 -21.60 -12.90
CA ASP A 359 -13.46 -22.93 -13.04
C ASP A 359 -12.09 -22.87 -13.78
N LEU A 360 -11.14 -22.10 -13.23
CA LEU A 360 -9.81 -21.89 -13.80
C LEU A 360 -8.70 -22.39 -12.86
N PHE A 361 -7.72 -23.10 -13.43
CA PHE A 361 -6.49 -23.49 -12.72
C PHE A 361 -5.25 -23.10 -13.53
N GLY A 362 -4.34 -22.31 -12.94
CA GLY A 362 -3.07 -21.96 -13.59
C GLY A 362 -3.20 -21.09 -14.84
N CYS A 363 -4.26 -20.27 -14.96
CA CYS A 363 -4.58 -19.53 -16.18
C CYS A 363 -4.11 -18.06 -16.15
N VAL A 364 -3.80 -17.50 -17.33
CA VAL A 364 -3.27 -16.15 -17.52
C VAL A 364 -4.13 -15.39 -18.54
N SER A 365 -4.53 -14.17 -18.22
CA SER A 365 -5.27 -13.24 -19.09
C SER A 365 -6.61 -13.77 -19.65
N MET A 366 -7.23 -14.76 -19.00
CA MET A 366 -8.49 -15.35 -19.47
C MET A 366 -9.69 -14.41 -19.25
N ARG A 367 -10.53 -14.25 -20.29
CA ARG A 367 -11.67 -13.33 -20.30
C ARG A 367 -12.95 -14.03 -20.74
N ASN A 368 -13.97 -14.05 -19.88
CA ASN A 368 -15.27 -14.70 -20.12
C ASN A 368 -15.13 -16.16 -20.59
N LYS A 369 -14.48 -17.01 -19.77
CA LYS A 369 -14.24 -18.44 -20.02
C LYS A 369 -14.53 -19.30 -18.79
N SER A 370 -14.65 -20.61 -19.02
CA SER A 370 -14.90 -21.63 -18.00
C SER A 370 -14.13 -22.92 -18.30
N TYR A 371 -13.87 -23.73 -17.26
CA TYR A 371 -13.25 -25.06 -17.33
C TYR A 371 -11.89 -25.06 -18.06
N CYS A 372 -10.96 -24.24 -17.58
CA CYS A 372 -9.65 -24.08 -18.22
C CYS A 372 -8.48 -24.41 -17.29
N ILE A 373 -7.49 -25.13 -17.84
CA ILE A 373 -6.22 -25.46 -17.18
C ILE A 373 -5.09 -25.03 -18.12
N LEU A 374 -4.15 -24.20 -17.63
CA LEU A 374 -3.06 -23.62 -18.43
C LEU A 374 -3.55 -22.99 -19.76
N ASN A 375 -4.61 -22.16 -19.69
CA ASN A 375 -5.33 -21.54 -20.81
C ASN A 375 -6.00 -22.47 -21.83
N LYS A 376 -5.80 -23.79 -21.76
CA LYS A 376 -6.56 -24.76 -22.57
C LYS A 376 -7.93 -24.98 -21.94
N GLN A 377 -8.97 -24.99 -22.76
CA GLN A 377 -10.36 -25.21 -22.36
C GLN A 377 -10.76 -26.69 -22.51
N TYR A 378 -11.52 -27.21 -21.56
CA TYR A 378 -11.94 -28.62 -21.47
C TYR A 378 -13.46 -28.74 -21.29
N THR A 379 -14.01 -29.95 -21.42
CA THR A 379 -15.33 -30.24 -20.84
C THR A 379 -15.24 -30.27 -19.30
N LYS A 380 -16.38 -30.12 -18.63
CA LYS A 380 -16.44 -30.12 -17.15
C LYS A 380 -15.88 -31.42 -16.56
N GLU A 381 -16.28 -32.55 -17.13
CA GLU A 381 -15.91 -33.89 -16.65
C GLU A 381 -14.42 -34.20 -16.88
N GLU A 382 -13.81 -33.60 -17.91
CA GLU A 382 -12.35 -33.67 -18.15
C GLU A 382 -11.60 -32.76 -17.19
N TYR A 383 -12.07 -31.52 -17.02
CA TYR A 383 -11.52 -30.53 -16.10
C TYR A 383 -11.44 -31.08 -14.67
N GLU A 384 -12.56 -31.57 -14.12
CA GLU A 384 -12.64 -32.11 -12.76
C GLU A 384 -11.67 -33.29 -12.56
N LYS A 385 -11.60 -34.22 -13.53
CA LYS A 385 -10.69 -35.38 -13.47
C LYS A 385 -9.23 -35.01 -13.61
N LEU A 386 -8.90 -34.02 -14.45
CA LEU A 386 -7.53 -33.56 -14.67
C LEU A 386 -7.04 -32.74 -13.47
N LEU A 387 -7.87 -31.85 -12.93
CA LEU A 387 -7.57 -31.03 -11.75
C LEU A 387 -7.16 -31.90 -10.55
N GLN A 388 -7.92 -32.96 -10.23
CA GLN A 388 -7.57 -33.86 -9.12
C GLN A 388 -6.20 -34.54 -9.31
N LYS A 389 -5.84 -34.91 -10.55
CA LYS A 389 -4.51 -35.47 -10.87
C LYS A 389 -3.41 -34.43 -10.72
N ILE A 390 -3.65 -33.18 -11.12
CA ILE A 390 -2.68 -32.08 -10.99
C ILE A 390 -2.46 -31.73 -9.52
N ILE A 391 -3.51 -31.63 -8.70
CA ILE A 391 -3.41 -31.38 -7.26
C ILE A 391 -2.60 -32.47 -6.57
N GLN A 392 -2.80 -33.75 -6.93
CA GLN A 392 -1.99 -34.84 -6.41
C GLN A 392 -0.53 -34.76 -6.90
N HIS A 393 -0.31 -34.51 -8.19
CA HIS A 393 1.02 -34.31 -8.76
C HIS A 393 1.79 -33.16 -8.09
N MET A 394 1.13 -32.06 -7.72
CA MET A 394 1.75 -30.95 -6.98
C MET A 394 2.16 -31.30 -5.54
N LYS A 395 1.62 -32.38 -4.96
CA LYS A 395 2.04 -32.92 -3.66
C LYS A 395 3.23 -33.88 -3.82
N ASP A 396 3.19 -34.72 -4.86
CA ASP A 396 4.20 -35.75 -5.11
C ASP A 396 5.47 -35.18 -5.78
N MET A 397 5.32 -34.17 -6.64
CA MET A 397 6.39 -33.41 -7.30
C MET A 397 6.23 -31.90 -7.03
N PRO A 398 6.53 -31.42 -5.81
CA PRO A 398 6.49 -30.00 -5.50
C PRO A 398 7.64 -29.26 -6.19
N PHE A 399 7.42 -27.98 -6.50
CA PHE A 399 8.44 -27.12 -7.08
C PHE A 399 9.53 -26.79 -6.06
N LYS A 400 10.80 -26.93 -6.47
CA LYS A 400 11.98 -26.63 -5.64
C LYS A 400 12.49 -25.25 -6.02
N GLY A 401 12.21 -24.27 -5.16
CA GLY A 401 12.69 -22.90 -5.32
C GLY A 401 14.12 -22.70 -4.82
N LEU A 402 14.56 -21.44 -4.82
CA LEU A 402 15.87 -21.04 -4.33
C LEU A 402 15.98 -21.25 -2.82
N ASN A 403 17.21 -21.43 -2.35
CA ASN A 403 17.55 -21.66 -0.94
C ASN A 403 16.85 -22.87 -0.30
N GLY A 404 16.47 -23.88 -1.11
CA GLY A 404 15.84 -25.11 -0.63
C GLY A 404 14.36 -24.99 -0.29
N ARG A 405 13.70 -23.88 -0.68
CA ARG A 405 12.26 -23.70 -0.48
C ARG A 405 11.45 -24.68 -1.31
N ILE A 406 10.35 -25.17 -0.76
CA ILE A 406 9.47 -26.15 -1.39
C ILE A 406 8.06 -25.56 -1.54
N TYR A 407 7.53 -25.61 -2.76
CA TYR A 407 6.21 -25.07 -3.11
C TYR A 407 5.36 -26.19 -3.71
N GLY A 408 4.46 -26.75 -2.89
CA GLY A 408 3.44 -27.70 -3.31
C GLY A 408 2.07 -27.03 -3.45
N TYR A 409 1.04 -27.83 -3.71
CA TYR A 409 -0.34 -27.36 -3.62
C TYR A 409 -0.65 -26.88 -2.19
N GLY A 410 -1.19 -25.66 -2.06
CA GLY A 410 -1.41 -25.01 -0.77
C GLY A 410 -0.51 -23.80 -0.50
N GLU A 411 0.48 -23.56 -1.36
CA GLU A 411 1.39 -22.42 -1.25
C GLU A 411 1.11 -21.39 -2.35
N PHE A 412 1.21 -20.11 -2.00
CA PHE A 412 1.22 -19.03 -3.01
C PHE A 412 2.44 -19.14 -3.94
N PHE A 413 2.33 -18.52 -5.11
CA PHE A 413 3.36 -18.48 -6.14
C PHE A 413 4.78 -18.23 -5.57
N PRO A 414 5.80 -18.97 -6.02
CA PRO A 414 7.20 -18.69 -5.70
C PRO A 414 7.59 -17.24 -6.03
N SER A 415 8.37 -16.61 -5.14
CA SER A 415 8.96 -15.26 -5.38
C SER A 415 9.75 -15.17 -6.70
N GLU A 416 10.28 -16.29 -7.13
CA GLU A 416 11.12 -16.51 -8.32
C GLU A 416 10.36 -16.45 -9.64
N ILE A 417 9.02 -16.58 -9.59
CA ILE A 417 8.14 -16.47 -10.77
C ILE A 417 7.35 -15.17 -10.79
N SER A 418 7.59 -14.25 -9.84
CA SER A 418 7.06 -12.88 -9.92
C SER A 418 7.49 -12.22 -11.24
N PRO A 419 6.66 -11.35 -11.84
CA PRO A 419 7.10 -10.53 -12.96
C PRO A 419 8.10 -9.42 -12.60
N PHE A 420 8.33 -9.16 -11.31
CA PHE A 420 9.06 -7.97 -10.83
C PHE A 420 10.27 -8.35 -9.97
N SER A 421 11.24 -7.45 -9.86
CA SER A 421 12.32 -7.53 -8.87
C SER A 421 11.85 -6.97 -7.53
N TYR A 422 12.50 -7.36 -6.42
CA TYR A 422 12.09 -6.98 -5.07
C TYR A 422 11.89 -5.46 -4.92
N ASN A 423 12.90 -4.70 -5.36
CA ASN A 423 12.97 -3.25 -5.26
C ASN A 423 12.06 -2.49 -6.24
N GLU A 424 11.29 -3.18 -7.08
CA GLU A 424 10.23 -2.60 -7.92
C GLU A 424 8.85 -2.71 -7.26
N THR A 425 8.72 -3.56 -6.24
CA THR A 425 7.43 -3.97 -5.67
C THR A 425 7.11 -3.30 -4.34
N ILE A 426 5.86 -3.36 -3.91
CA ILE A 426 5.45 -2.88 -2.58
C ILE A 426 6.13 -3.65 -1.43
N ALA A 427 6.70 -4.84 -1.70
CA ALA A 427 7.45 -5.58 -0.70
C ALA A 427 8.63 -4.73 -0.22
N HIS A 428 9.30 -4.02 -1.13
CA HIS A 428 10.35 -3.05 -0.79
C HIS A 428 9.79 -1.75 -0.19
N THR A 429 8.58 -1.35 -0.58
CA THR A 429 7.90 -0.17 0.00
C THR A 429 7.63 -0.35 1.50
N TYR A 430 7.15 -1.52 1.93
CA TYR A 430 6.83 -1.80 3.34
C TYR A 430 7.92 -2.54 4.12
N PHE A 431 8.81 -3.25 3.44
CA PHE A 431 9.93 -4.00 4.02
C PHE A 431 11.24 -3.69 3.26
N PRO A 432 11.71 -2.43 3.24
CA PRO A 432 12.86 -2.03 2.44
C PRO A 432 14.10 -2.86 2.77
N LEU A 433 14.75 -3.39 1.74
CA LEU A 433 16.02 -4.12 1.85
C LEU A 433 17.10 -3.39 1.06
N THR A 434 18.36 -3.58 1.44
CA THR A 434 19.48 -3.28 0.54
C THR A 434 19.66 -4.41 -0.49
N LYS A 435 20.33 -4.10 -1.62
CA LYS A 435 20.64 -5.10 -2.65
C LYS A 435 21.29 -6.39 -2.09
N PRO A 436 22.35 -6.33 -1.25
CA PRO A 436 22.96 -7.54 -0.69
C PRO A 436 22.01 -8.34 0.22
N GLU A 437 21.07 -7.69 0.92
CA GLU A 437 20.10 -8.40 1.76
C GLU A 437 19.01 -9.09 0.93
N ALA A 438 18.57 -8.49 -0.16
CA ALA A 438 17.64 -9.09 -1.11
C ALA A 438 18.28 -10.29 -1.81
N GLU A 439 19.51 -10.14 -2.34
CA GLU A 439 20.29 -11.20 -2.98
C GLU A 439 20.56 -12.37 -2.03
N LYS A 440 20.94 -12.09 -0.77
CA LYS A 440 21.11 -13.12 0.28
C LYS A 440 19.82 -13.89 0.57
N LYS A 441 18.65 -13.26 0.42
CA LYS A 441 17.34 -13.92 0.52
C LYS A 441 16.93 -14.64 -0.76
N GLY A 442 17.73 -14.58 -1.83
CA GLY A 442 17.39 -15.16 -3.14
C GLY A 442 16.34 -14.38 -3.90
N PHE A 443 16.14 -13.10 -3.59
CA PHE A 443 15.26 -12.21 -4.34
C PHE A 443 16.03 -11.53 -5.47
N ARG A 444 15.38 -11.36 -6.63
CA ARG A 444 15.95 -10.56 -7.73
C ARG A 444 15.98 -9.09 -7.35
N TRP A 445 17.00 -8.39 -7.85
CA TRP A 445 17.18 -6.94 -7.70
C TRP A 445 17.41 -6.33 -9.09
N ARG A 446 16.73 -5.22 -9.38
CA ARG A 446 16.92 -4.43 -10.61
C ARG A 446 17.73 -3.18 -10.30
N ASP A 447 18.90 -3.06 -10.91
CA ASP A 447 19.70 -1.83 -10.84
C ASP A 447 19.02 -0.70 -11.63
N ALA A 448 19.27 0.55 -11.23
CA ALA A 448 18.69 1.70 -11.90
C ALA A 448 19.29 1.90 -13.30
N ASP A 449 18.45 2.20 -14.29
CA ASP A 449 18.90 2.53 -15.64
C ASP A 449 19.85 3.74 -15.64
N ALA A 450 20.83 3.72 -16.54
CA ALA A 450 21.71 4.85 -16.80
C ALA A 450 20.94 6.04 -17.40
N ARG A 451 20.36 6.87 -16.53
CA ARG A 451 19.61 8.08 -16.92
C ARG A 451 20.56 9.20 -17.29
N ASN A 452 20.72 9.42 -18.60
CA ASN A 452 21.60 10.45 -19.19
C ASN A 452 21.00 11.87 -19.20
N TYR A 453 19.95 12.14 -18.42
CA TYR A 453 19.38 13.48 -18.30
C TYR A 453 20.37 14.41 -17.58
N GLN A 454 20.79 15.48 -18.28
CA GLN A 454 21.61 16.52 -17.67
C GLN A 454 20.75 17.39 -16.75
N VAL A 455 21.22 17.58 -15.51
CA VAL A 455 20.62 18.52 -14.56
C VAL A 455 20.92 19.94 -15.02
N THR A 456 19.88 20.75 -15.21
CA THR A 456 20.03 22.17 -15.56
C THR A 456 20.01 23.06 -14.32
N VAL A 457 19.25 22.67 -13.29
CA VAL A 457 19.20 23.32 -11.98
C VAL A 457 19.25 22.28 -10.84
N THR A 458 20.06 22.54 -9.82
CA THR A 458 20.14 21.70 -8.62
C THR A 458 19.18 22.21 -7.55
N SER A 459 18.66 21.33 -6.67
CA SER A 459 17.62 21.70 -5.69
C SER A 459 18.02 22.82 -4.71
N ASP A 460 19.32 22.99 -4.44
CA ASP A 460 19.89 24.10 -3.65
C ASP A 460 19.82 25.46 -4.35
N LYS A 461 19.66 25.48 -5.68
CA LYS A 461 19.57 26.70 -6.51
C LYS A 461 18.13 27.08 -6.86
N LEU A 462 17.15 26.27 -6.49
CA LEU A 462 15.74 26.65 -6.66
C LEU A 462 15.42 27.85 -5.77
N PRO A 463 14.57 28.81 -6.22
CA PRO A 463 14.11 29.90 -5.39
C PRO A 463 13.56 29.38 -4.06
N ASP A 464 13.94 30.03 -2.97
CA ASP A 464 13.46 29.66 -1.63
C ASP A 464 11.93 29.80 -1.55
N HIS A 465 11.40 30.90 -2.09
CA HIS A 465 9.97 31.21 -1.99
C HIS A 465 9.25 31.14 -3.34
N ILE A 466 8.05 30.54 -3.33
CA ILE A 466 7.17 30.38 -4.51
C ILE A 466 6.84 31.67 -5.28
N LYS A 467 6.87 32.85 -4.65
CA LYS A 467 6.61 34.14 -5.33
C LYS A 467 7.72 34.53 -6.30
N ASP A 468 8.92 34.02 -6.08
CA ASP A 468 10.12 34.30 -6.87
C ASP A 468 10.35 33.25 -7.97
N VAL A 469 9.44 32.27 -8.09
CA VAL A 469 9.48 31.21 -9.11
C VAL A 469 8.85 31.71 -10.42
N SER A 470 9.67 31.90 -11.45
CA SER A 470 9.22 32.22 -12.81
C SER A 470 8.79 30.97 -13.58
N ASP A 471 8.01 31.15 -14.66
CA ASP A 471 7.55 30.06 -15.53
C ASP A 471 8.68 29.30 -16.24
N SER A 472 9.91 29.84 -16.27
CA SER A 472 11.07 29.15 -16.84
C SER A 472 11.32 27.77 -16.20
N ILE A 473 10.89 27.58 -14.94
CA ILE A 473 11.03 26.33 -14.19
C ILE A 473 10.40 25.11 -14.91
N LEU A 474 9.39 25.34 -15.74
CA LEU A 474 8.69 24.30 -16.50
C LEU A 474 9.58 23.66 -17.58
N SER A 475 10.65 24.35 -18.00
CA SER A 475 11.65 23.84 -18.95
C SER A 475 12.86 23.17 -18.27
N GLU A 476 13.04 23.38 -16.97
CA GLU A 476 14.21 22.92 -16.23
C GLU A 476 14.18 21.40 -15.96
N VAL A 477 15.37 20.80 -15.82
CA VAL A 477 15.58 19.45 -15.29
C VAL A 477 16.19 19.59 -13.91
N ILE A 478 15.35 19.40 -12.88
CA ILE A 478 15.72 19.62 -11.49
C ILE A 478 16.43 18.38 -10.95
N GLY A 479 17.63 18.54 -10.40
CA GLY A 479 18.33 17.50 -9.66
C GLY A 479 17.69 17.25 -8.28
N CYS A 480 17.27 16.02 -8.03
CA CYS A 480 16.73 15.57 -6.74
C CYS A 480 17.80 15.67 -5.64
N GLU A 481 17.47 16.28 -4.51
CA GLU A 481 18.38 16.47 -3.37
C GLU A 481 19.03 15.16 -2.87
N HIS A 482 18.29 14.04 -2.92
CA HIS A 482 18.84 12.73 -2.54
C HIS A 482 19.87 12.15 -3.55
N ASP A 483 19.93 12.63 -4.79
CA ASP A 483 20.92 12.23 -5.84
C ASP A 483 21.24 10.72 -5.87
N GLN A 484 20.18 9.90 -5.86
CA GLN A 484 20.22 8.42 -5.84
C GLN A 484 21.00 7.75 -4.68
N LYS A 485 21.33 8.49 -3.61
CA LYS A 485 22.00 7.97 -2.41
C LYS A 485 21.03 7.38 -1.36
N CYS A 486 19.74 7.32 -1.65
CA CYS A 486 18.68 6.82 -0.76
C CYS A 486 18.01 5.54 -1.32
N ASN A 487 17.47 4.69 -0.44
CA ASN A 487 16.83 3.41 -0.81
C ASN A 487 15.37 3.54 -1.28
N GLU A 488 15.04 4.61 -2.01
CA GLU A 488 13.67 5.14 -2.23
C GLU A 488 13.29 5.23 -3.72
N GLN A 489 13.84 4.36 -4.57
CA GLN A 489 13.64 4.38 -6.03
C GLN A 489 13.87 5.78 -6.67
N CYS A 490 14.86 6.54 -6.17
CA CYS A 490 15.08 7.93 -6.56
C CYS A 490 15.29 8.07 -8.08
N THR A 491 14.52 8.96 -8.72
CA THR A 491 14.56 9.18 -10.17
C THR A 491 15.80 9.96 -10.65
N ARG A 492 16.64 10.41 -9.70
CA ARG A 492 17.76 11.38 -9.84
C ARG A 492 17.35 12.78 -10.24
N VAL A 493 16.44 12.90 -11.20
CA VAL A 493 15.92 14.16 -11.72
C VAL A 493 14.40 14.16 -11.78
N PHE A 494 13.81 15.34 -11.77
CA PHE A 494 12.38 15.56 -11.99
C PHE A 494 12.13 16.89 -12.70
N ARG A 495 10.86 17.13 -13.05
CA ARG A 495 10.37 18.39 -13.61
C ARG A 495 9.11 18.81 -12.87
N ILE A 496 8.82 20.11 -12.88
CA ILE A 496 7.53 20.65 -12.49
C ILE A 496 6.65 20.75 -13.74
N ILE A 497 5.37 20.38 -13.63
CA ILE A 497 4.37 20.55 -14.69
C ILE A 497 3.46 21.75 -14.42
N ASP A 498 2.82 22.29 -15.47
CA ASP A 498 2.00 23.52 -15.39
C ASP A 498 0.98 23.49 -14.24
N LYS A 499 0.25 22.36 -14.10
CA LYS A 499 -0.74 22.14 -13.03
C LYS A 499 -0.13 22.08 -11.63
N GLU A 500 1.08 21.54 -11.50
CA GLU A 500 1.81 21.46 -10.22
C GLU A 500 2.31 22.86 -9.82
N LEU A 501 2.82 23.65 -10.77
CA LEU A 501 3.21 25.05 -10.54
C LEU A 501 2.01 25.94 -10.19
N GLU A 502 0.88 25.77 -10.88
CA GLU A 502 -0.38 26.48 -10.57
C GLU A 502 -0.82 26.15 -9.13
N PHE A 503 -0.85 24.87 -8.77
CA PHE A 503 -1.21 24.43 -7.42
C PHE A 503 -0.30 25.06 -6.36
N TYR A 504 1.02 25.00 -6.53
CA TYR A 504 1.98 25.58 -5.59
C TYR A 504 1.81 27.09 -5.42
N ARG A 505 1.62 27.84 -6.51
CA ARG A 505 1.35 29.29 -6.44
C ARG A 505 0.02 29.58 -5.74
N LYS A 506 -1.04 28.86 -6.10
CA LYS A 506 -2.40 29.03 -5.55
C LYS A 506 -2.47 28.74 -4.05
N MET A 507 -1.78 27.69 -3.60
CA MET A 507 -1.72 27.28 -2.19
C MET A 507 -0.61 27.97 -1.38
N LYS A 508 0.21 28.82 -2.03
CA LYS A 508 1.39 29.49 -1.44
C LYS A 508 2.41 28.51 -0.84
N LEU A 509 2.76 27.47 -1.60
CA LEU A 509 3.69 26.40 -1.19
C LEU A 509 4.99 26.47 -2.00
N PRO A 510 6.17 26.24 -1.41
CA PRO A 510 7.45 26.20 -2.13
C PRO A 510 7.55 24.96 -3.04
N LEU A 511 8.38 25.07 -4.07
CA LEU A 511 8.68 23.92 -4.94
C LEU A 511 9.38 22.79 -4.16
N PRO A 512 9.09 21.52 -4.48
CA PRO A 512 9.76 20.39 -3.87
C PRO A 512 11.24 20.34 -4.23
N ARG A 513 12.07 19.84 -3.31
CA ARG A 513 13.50 19.53 -3.52
C ARG A 513 13.76 18.04 -3.81
N LEU A 514 12.72 17.23 -3.61
CA LEU A 514 12.74 15.79 -3.82
C LEU A 514 11.90 15.41 -5.05
N CYS A 515 12.37 14.41 -5.79
CA CYS A 515 11.56 13.78 -6.84
C CYS A 515 10.29 13.12 -6.27
N SER A 516 9.30 12.85 -7.12
CA SER A 516 8.03 12.22 -6.75
C SER A 516 8.20 10.96 -5.89
N ASN A 517 9.15 10.09 -6.25
CA ASN A 517 9.39 8.85 -5.52
C ASN A 517 9.92 9.13 -4.11
N CYS A 518 10.93 10.00 -3.98
CA CYS A 518 11.46 10.38 -2.67
C CYS A 518 10.43 11.11 -1.80
N ARG A 519 9.57 11.97 -2.37
CA ARG A 519 8.43 12.58 -1.67
C ARG A 519 7.48 11.51 -1.12
N HIS A 520 7.06 10.59 -1.99
CA HIS A 520 6.20 9.47 -1.63
C HIS A 520 6.79 8.58 -0.51
N TYR A 521 8.08 8.23 -0.59
CA TYR A 521 8.77 7.50 0.49
C TYR A 521 8.88 8.31 1.79
N GLN A 522 8.97 9.64 1.76
CA GLN A 522 8.90 10.45 3.01
C GLN A 522 7.51 10.36 3.65
N ARG A 523 6.42 10.35 2.86
CA ARG A 523 5.07 10.11 3.39
C ARG A 523 4.93 8.73 4.02
N ILE A 524 5.44 7.68 3.35
CA ILE A 524 5.44 6.31 3.88
C ILE A 524 6.17 6.23 5.22
N LYS A 525 7.33 6.87 5.39
CA LYS A 525 8.08 6.85 6.68
C LYS A 525 7.28 7.36 7.88
N GLN A 526 6.23 8.15 7.67
CA GLN A 526 5.37 8.60 8.77
C GLN A 526 4.45 7.48 9.30
N ARG A 527 4.12 6.49 8.48
CA ARG A 527 3.19 5.41 8.83
C ARG A 527 3.84 4.38 9.74
N ASN A 528 3.01 3.70 10.54
CA ASN A 528 3.48 2.55 11.31
C ASN A 528 3.72 1.33 10.39
N PRO A 529 4.77 0.53 10.64
CA PRO A 529 5.06 -0.66 9.84
C PRO A 529 3.96 -1.73 9.95
N LEU A 530 3.87 -2.59 8.92
CA LEU A 530 2.96 -3.74 8.86
C LEU A 530 3.45 -4.90 9.73
N ARG A 531 3.71 -4.62 11.01
CA ARG A 531 4.22 -5.56 12.00
C ARG A 531 3.72 -5.14 13.38
N LEU A 532 3.50 -6.11 14.26
CA LEU A 532 3.10 -5.87 15.64
C LEU A 532 4.20 -6.30 16.61
N TRP A 533 4.20 -5.65 17.77
CA TRP A 533 5.01 -5.96 18.94
C TRP A 533 4.15 -5.85 20.20
N HIS A 534 4.40 -6.75 21.13
CA HIS A 534 3.81 -6.71 22.46
C HIS A 534 4.39 -5.53 23.27
N ARG A 535 3.52 -4.65 23.80
CA ARG A 535 3.90 -3.53 24.67
C ARG A 535 2.88 -3.31 25.79
N LYS A 536 3.34 -2.65 26.86
CA LYS A 536 2.51 -2.14 27.96
C LYS A 536 2.14 -0.67 27.77
N CYS A 537 1.02 -0.25 28.38
CA CYS A 537 0.61 1.14 28.46
C CYS A 537 1.63 1.98 29.23
N GLN A 538 2.08 3.10 28.68
CA GLN A 538 3.08 3.98 29.30
C GLN A 538 2.48 5.10 30.18
N CYS A 539 1.24 4.93 30.63
CA CYS A 539 0.58 5.87 31.52
C CYS A 539 0.87 5.53 33.00
N THR A 540 1.44 6.48 33.75
CA THR A 540 1.74 6.34 35.19
C THR A 540 0.85 7.25 36.05
N GLY A 541 -0.39 7.45 35.63
CA GLY A 541 -1.40 8.21 36.36
C GLY A 541 -1.28 9.72 36.14
N GLU A 542 -0.28 10.36 36.75
CA GLU A 542 -0.07 11.83 36.66
C GLU A 542 0.69 12.25 35.40
N ALA A 543 1.44 11.33 34.79
CA ALA A 543 2.31 11.59 33.64
C ALA A 543 2.50 10.33 32.79
N SER A 544 3.23 10.47 31.68
CA SER A 544 3.82 9.37 30.94
C SER A 544 5.01 8.76 31.70
N GLU A 545 5.34 7.51 31.40
CA GLU A 545 6.46 6.75 32.00
C GLU A 545 7.82 7.48 31.85
N ASN A 546 8.03 8.14 30.72
CA ASN A 546 9.22 8.97 30.45
C ASN A 546 9.14 10.40 31.02
N LYS A 547 8.02 10.76 31.68
CA LYS A 547 7.74 12.07 32.31
C LYS A 547 7.74 13.27 31.36
N ILE A 548 7.71 13.05 30.04
CA ILE A 548 7.65 14.12 29.03
C ILE A 548 6.24 14.71 28.95
N TYR A 549 5.20 13.87 29.05
CA TYR A 549 3.81 14.29 29.02
C TYR A 549 3.23 14.28 30.42
N LYS A 550 2.52 15.36 30.79
CA LYS A 550 1.70 15.41 32.00
C LYS A 550 0.25 15.17 31.58
N ASN A 551 -0.40 14.17 32.17
CA ASN A 551 -1.80 13.86 31.87
C ASN A 551 -2.69 15.00 32.35
N THR A 552 -3.66 15.40 31.52
CA THR A 552 -4.60 16.49 31.82
C THR A 552 -5.81 16.01 32.61
N ILE A 553 -6.06 14.69 32.63
CA ILE A 553 -7.18 14.06 33.32
C ILE A 553 -6.75 12.87 34.20
N GLY A 554 -7.56 12.57 35.22
CA GLY A 554 -7.37 11.38 36.06
C GLY A 554 -7.82 10.09 35.35
N HIS A 555 -6.97 9.06 35.40
CA HIS A 555 -7.26 7.74 34.84
C HIS A 555 -7.78 6.75 35.90
N GLU A 556 -8.37 5.63 35.45
CA GLU A 556 -9.01 4.61 36.32
C GLU A 556 -8.07 3.99 37.36
N HIS A 557 -6.79 3.86 37.02
CA HIS A 557 -5.73 3.35 37.90
C HIS A 557 -5.16 4.42 38.85
N GLY A 558 -5.76 5.62 38.92
CA GLY A 558 -5.34 6.71 39.79
C GLY A 558 -3.87 7.10 39.54
N LYS A 559 -3.04 7.06 40.59
CA LYS A 559 -1.60 7.35 40.52
C LYS A 559 -0.72 6.12 40.22
N ALA A 560 -1.32 4.93 40.08
CA ALA A 560 -0.55 3.72 39.76
C ALA A 560 -0.17 3.69 38.28
N HIS A 561 0.77 2.80 37.92
CA HIS A 561 1.05 2.47 36.53
C HIS A 561 -0.15 1.70 35.92
N CYS A 562 -0.56 2.05 34.71
CA CYS A 562 -1.57 1.28 33.98
C CYS A 562 -1.06 -0.14 33.69
N LEU A 563 -1.81 -1.17 34.05
CA LEU A 563 -1.40 -2.58 33.87
C LEU A 563 -1.82 -3.16 32.50
N ASN A 564 -2.39 -2.35 31.61
CA ASN A 564 -2.87 -2.83 30.32
C ASN A 564 -1.70 -3.10 29.36
N GLU A 565 -1.72 -4.28 28.75
CA GLU A 565 -0.80 -4.72 27.69
C GLU A 565 -1.58 -4.90 26.37
N PHE A 566 -0.87 -4.79 25.24
CA PHE A 566 -1.47 -4.82 23.91
C PHE A 566 -0.42 -5.14 22.82
N GLU A 567 -0.92 -5.62 21.69
CA GLU A 567 -0.15 -5.65 20.44
C GLU A 567 -0.25 -4.31 19.73
N THR A 568 0.88 -3.80 19.24
CA THR A 568 0.96 -2.47 18.62
C THR A 568 1.99 -2.43 17.49
N SER A 569 1.77 -1.55 16.51
CA SER A 569 2.69 -1.28 15.40
C SER A 569 3.82 -0.30 15.76
N TYR A 570 3.86 0.20 17.00
CA TYR A 570 4.97 1.00 17.53
C TYR A 570 6.09 0.10 18.09
N ALA A 571 7.13 -0.13 17.29
CA ALA A 571 8.31 -0.91 17.69
C ALA A 571 8.92 -0.43 19.03
N PRO A 572 9.55 -1.30 19.86
CA PRO A 572 9.99 -0.95 21.21
C PRO A 572 11.06 0.14 21.31
N ASP A 573 11.82 0.35 20.23
CA ASP A 573 12.89 1.35 20.08
C ASP A 573 12.37 2.75 19.67
N ARG A 574 11.07 2.86 19.35
CA ARG A 574 10.46 4.12 18.93
C ARG A 574 10.21 5.08 20.11
N PRO A 575 10.48 6.40 19.94
CA PRO A 575 10.41 7.39 21.02
C PRO A 575 8.98 7.82 21.42
N GLU A 576 7.96 7.46 20.64
CA GLU A 576 6.56 7.78 20.94
C GLU A 576 6.08 7.21 22.29
N ILE A 577 5.33 8.02 23.04
CA ILE A 577 4.62 7.61 24.26
C ILE A 577 3.37 6.85 23.86
N ILE A 578 3.25 5.56 24.21
CA ILE A 578 2.12 4.71 23.78
C ILE A 578 1.14 4.44 24.92
N TYR A 579 -0.11 4.87 24.76
CA TYR A 579 -1.20 4.65 25.73
C TYR A 579 -2.18 3.59 25.20
N CYS A 580 -2.72 2.77 26.10
CA CYS A 580 -3.84 1.89 25.81
C CYS A 580 -5.10 2.72 25.46
N GLU A 581 -6.08 2.08 24.81
CA GLU A 581 -7.31 2.74 24.35
C GLU A 581 -7.98 3.60 25.43
N ASN A 582 -8.23 3.04 26.62
CA ASN A 582 -8.95 3.74 27.70
C ASN A 582 -8.19 4.96 28.25
N CYS A 583 -6.85 4.90 28.32
CA CYS A 583 -6.05 6.04 28.77
C CYS A 583 -6.00 7.11 27.67
N TYR A 584 -5.75 6.72 26.43
CA TYR A 584 -5.71 7.65 25.31
C TYR A 584 -7.07 8.35 25.12
N ASN A 585 -8.17 7.60 25.07
CA ASN A 585 -9.51 8.15 24.83
C ASN A 585 -9.98 9.11 25.93
N LYS A 586 -9.49 8.98 27.18
CA LYS A 586 -9.74 9.95 28.25
C LYS A 586 -8.95 11.24 28.07
N GLU A 587 -7.68 11.11 27.70
CA GLU A 587 -6.76 12.24 27.50
C GLU A 587 -7.15 13.12 26.28
N VAL A 588 -7.89 12.58 25.31
CA VAL A 588 -8.27 13.27 24.06
C VAL A 588 -9.78 13.55 23.92
N ALA A 589 -10.55 13.42 25.01
CA ALA A 589 -12.01 13.46 25.03
C ALA A 589 -12.62 14.81 24.57
#